data_AF-N1Q0H1-F1
#
_entry.id   AF-N1Q0H1-F1
#
_cell.length_a   1.000
_cell.length_b   1.000
_cell.length_c   1.000
_cell.angle_alpha   90.00
_cell.angle_beta   90.00
_cell.angle_gamma   90.00
#
_symmetry.space_group_name_H-M   'P 1'
#
loop_
_entity.id
_entity.type
_entity.pdbx_description
1 polymer ?
#
loop_
_entity_poly.entity_id
_entity_poly.type
_entity_poly.pdbx_seq_one_letter_code
_entity_poly.pdbx_strand_id
1 'polypeptide(L)'
;MAAHGLQYPRARPGALDDDEEIEDVELGLEQGERDISDEDEDDEDINVEQKISNVSFGALKQAQDAMSRKRKRDAETTADQEDKLEALRERLRHIRAQREGSAQSTKADRDAGKPLAQVQQADDGDSEDDSDDSDAASSEEGAEKSRTSKHAPMSQSSKHQVTRKRTVVDVPKRIVRDPRFDAMQQRHGHPGNSDKAYAFLQDYQKAEIQELKGAMKKTKSEDDREILKRKVTSMENKLKAKGAQQREQEIIRKHRREERNKVQEGKTPYYLKKKDVKERAIVEKFKDMKSKDREKLIEKRRKKEGQKEKKRMPQARRIVGR
;
A
#
# COMPACT_ATOMS: atom_id res chain seq x y z
N MET A 1 -52.05 47.14 -28.83
CA MET A 1 -51.85 46.38 -27.58
C MET A 1 -51.43 44.97 -27.94
N ALA A 2 -50.15 44.62 -27.76
CA ALA A 2 -49.68 43.24 -27.66
C ALA A 2 -48.28 43.30 -27.02
N ALA A 3 -48.21 43.09 -25.72
CA ALA A 3 -46.97 43.01 -24.96
C ALA A 3 -46.43 41.58 -25.05
N HIS A 4 -45.30 41.40 -25.74
CA HIS A 4 -44.54 40.15 -25.67
C HIS A 4 -43.71 40.14 -24.40
N GLY A 5 -44.08 39.29 -23.45
CA GLY A 5 -43.41 39.10 -22.18
C GLY A 5 -42.03 38.47 -22.33
N LEU A 6 -41.07 38.97 -21.55
CA LEU A 6 -39.73 38.40 -21.41
C LEU A 6 -39.82 37.04 -20.71
N GLN A 7 -39.42 35.98 -21.42
CA GLN A 7 -39.14 34.66 -20.84
C GLN A 7 -37.75 34.67 -20.18
N TYR A 8 -37.67 34.65 -18.85
CA TYR A 8 -36.42 34.33 -18.16
C TYR A 8 -36.14 32.82 -18.21
N PRO A 9 -34.89 32.38 -18.44
CA PRO A 9 -34.56 30.96 -18.42
C PRO A 9 -34.65 30.42 -16.98
N ARG A 10 -35.40 29.32 -16.81
CA ARG A 10 -35.50 28.57 -15.55
C ARG A 10 -34.13 27.98 -15.21
N ALA A 11 -33.61 28.31 -14.02
CA ALA A 11 -32.47 27.65 -13.43
C ALA A 11 -32.77 26.16 -13.23
N ARG A 12 -31.89 25.28 -13.73
CA ARG A 12 -31.95 23.83 -13.50
C ARG A 12 -31.65 23.56 -12.02
N PRO A 13 -32.46 22.77 -11.30
CA PRO A 13 -32.10 22.29 -9.97
C PRO A 13 -30.91 21.35 -10.09
N GLY A 14 -29.89 21.58 -9.26
CA GLY A 14 -28.62 20.86 -9.28
C GLY A 14 -28.78 19.36 -9.13
N ALA A 15 -27.95 18.64 -9.87
CA ALA A 15 -27.68 17.23 -9.67
C ALA A 15 -27.27 17.00 -8.20
N LEU A 16 -28.03 16.15 -7.52
CA LEU A 16 -27.67 15.56 -6.24
C LEU A 16 -26.60 14.51 -6.54
N ASP A 17 -25.34 14.89 -6.43
CA ASP A 17 -24.27 13.92 -6.19
C ASP A 17 -24.40 13.47 -4.73
N ASP A 18 -25.20 12.44 -4.49
CA ASP A 18 -25.30 11.70 -3.23
C ASP A 18 -24.09 10.77 -3.03
N ASP A 19 -22.88 11.32 -3.18
CA ASP A 19 -21.68 10.74 -2.61
C ASP A 19 -21.50 11.31 -1.21
N GLU A 20 -22.34 10.84 -0.28
CA GLU A 20 -21.99 10.89 1.14
C GLU A 20 -20.76 10.00 1.35
N GLU A 21 -19.58 10.60 1.13
CA GLU A 21 -18.36 10.19 1.80
C GLU A 21 -18.64 10.24 3.30
N ILE A 22 -18.88 9.07 3.87
CA ILE A 22 -18.74 8.83 5.31
C ILE A 22 -17.26 9.04 5.59
N GLU A 23 -16.87 10.30 5.81
CA GLU A 23 -15.55 10.70 6.28
C GLU A 23 -15.26 9.84 7.52
N ASP A 24 -14.31 8.92 7.38
CA ASP A 24 -13.73 8.22 8.51
C ASP A 24 -13.19 9.29 9.45
N VAL A 25 -13.92 9.55 10.54
CA VAL A 25 -13.55 10.57 11.53
C VAL A 25 -12.29 10.08 12.24
N GLU A 26 -11.14 10.38 11.65
CA GLU A 26 -9.85 10.33 12.31
C GLU A 26 -9.91 11.34 13.46
N LEU A 27 -9.97 10.80 14.68
CA LEU A 27 -10.11 11.57 15.91
C LEU A 27 -8.76 12.19 16.28
N GLY A 28 -8.35 13.23 15.55
CA GLY A 28 -7.36 14.20 16.00
C GLY A 28 -7.90 15.00 17.19
N LEU A 29 -7.41 14.70 18.39
CA LEU A 29 -7.56 15.59 19.54
C LEU A 29 -6.47 16.66 19.46
N GLU A 30 -6.69 17.67 18.63
CA GLU A 30 -5.89 18.88 18.65
C GLU A 30 -6.36 19.76 19.82
N GLN A 31 -5.44 20.03 20.75
CA GLN A 31 -5.66 20.91 21.88
C GLN A 31 -5.03 22.27 21.57
N GLY A 32 -5.87 23.30 21.49
CA GLY A 32 -5.55 24.67 21.89
C GLY A 32 -4.65 25.44 20.95
N GLU A 33 -5.26 26.24 20.07
CA GLU A 33 -4.60 27.42 19.51
C GLU A 33 -4.26 28.38 20.66
N ARG A 34 -2.97 28.64 20.85
CA ARG A 34 -2.46 29.82 21.54
C ARG A 34 -1.77 30.66 20.47
N ASP A 35 -2.19 31.92 20.37
CA ASP A 35 -1.43 32.99 19.71
C ASP A 35 0.00 32.97 20.22
N ILE A 36 0.96 32.79 19.31
CA ILE A 36 2.36 33.10 19.52
C ILE A 36 2.75 34.01 18.35
N SER A 37 3.08 35.25 18.74
CA SER A 37 3.65 36.31 17.94
C SER A 37 4.90 35.84 17.17
N ASP A 38 4.98 36.22 15.89
CA ASP A 38 6.18 36.17 15.07
C ASP A 38 7.31 36.94 15.76
N GLU A 39 8.29 36.19 16.29
CA GLU A 39 9.65 36.66 16.48
C GLU A 39 10.50 35.91 15.45
N ASP A 40 11.15 36.69 14.58
CA ASP A 40 12.00 36.23 13.49
C ASP A 40 13.21 35.45 14.03
N GLU A 41 13.33 34.17 13.67
CA GLU A 41 14.58 33.40 13.78
C GLU A 41 14.93 32.82 12.40
N ASP A 42 16.06 33.30 11.87
CA ASP A 42 16.67 32.89 10.60
C ASP A 42 17.25 31.47 10.69
N ASP A 43 16.62 30.49 10.01
CA ASP A 43 17.21 29.16 9.80
C ASP A 43 18.04 29.11 8.51
N GLU A 44 19.37 29.03 8.65
CA GLU A 44 20.32 28.76 7.56
C GLU A 44 20.30 27.28 7.10
N ASP A 45 19.23 26.85 6.42
CA ASP A 45 19.25 25.61 5.64
C ASP A 45 19.85 25.83 4.24
N ILE A 46 21.18 25.93 4.19
CA ILE A 46 21.93 26.13 2.94
C ILE A 46 21.90 24.84 2.09
N ASN A 47 21.02 24.88 1.09
CA ASN A 47 20.78 23.96 -0.01
C ASN A 47 22.00 23.09 -0.41
N VAL A 48 21.92 21.78 -0.15
CA VAL A 48 22.91 20.76 -0.54
C VAL A 48 23.15 20.73 -2.06
N GLU A 49 22.14 21.09 -2.84
CA GLU A 49 22.19 21.13 -4.30
C GLU A 49 23.13 22.25 -4.81
N GLN A 50 23.20 23.38 -4.10
CA GLN A 50 24.17 24.46 -4.36
C GLN A 50 25.61 24.06 -3.99
N LYS A 51 25.78 23.19 -2.99
CA LYS A 51 27.10 22.63 -2.63
C LYS A 51 27.58 21.62 -3.69
N ILE A 52 26.66 20.90 -4.34
CA ILE A 52 26.97 19.97 -5.43
C ILE A 52 27.26 20.72 -6.74
N SER A 53 26.66 21.88 -6.99
CA SER A 53 26.99 22.70 -8.16
C SER A 53 28.34 23.39 -8.05
N ASN A 54 28.84 23.64 -6.83
CA ASN A 54 30.10 24.32 -6.59
C ASN A 54 31.32 23.37 -6.56
N VAL A 55 31.12 22.06 -6.62
CA VAL A 55 32.22 21.09 -6.79
C VAL A 55 32.54 20.90 -8.27
N SER A 56 33.77 21.21 -8.64
CA SER A 56 34.23 21.04 -10.02
C SER A 56 34.29 19.55 -10.40
N PHE A 57 34.00 19.25 -11.66
CA PHE A 57 34.03 17.89 -12.21
C PHE A 57 35.36 17.15 -11.96
N GLY A 58 36.47 17.89 -11.87
CA GLY A 58 37.79 17.34 -11.53
C GLY A 58 37.86 16.81 -10.10
N ALA A 59 37.28 17.52 -9.12
CA ALA A 59 37.23 17.07 -7.73
C ALA A 59 36.36 15.81 -7.59
N LEU A 60 35.26 15.73 -8.34
CA LEU A 60 34.36 14.58 -8.35
C LEU A 60 35.05 13.33 -8.93
N LYS A 61 35.81 13.49 -10.02
CA LYS A 61 36.60 12.41 -10.63
C LYS A 61 37.73 11.93 -9.72
N GLN A 62 38.40 12.85 -9.02
CA GLN A 62 39.47 12.51 -8.07
C GLN A 62 38.94 11.73 -6.85
N ALA A 63 37.74 12.08 -6.37
CA ALA A 63 37.06 11.33 -5.32
C ALA A 63 36.68 9.92 -5.78
N GLN A 64 36.20 9.77 -7.02
CA GLN A 64 35.85 8.47 -7.61
C GLN A 64 37.08 7.55 -7.77
N ASP A 65 38.23 8.10 -8.19
CA ASP A 65 39.49 7.36 -8.32
C ASP A 65 40.11 7.00 -6.96
N ALA A 66 39.94 7.83 -5.94
CA ALA A 66 40.37 7.51 -4.57
C ALA A 66 39.56 6.35 -3.96
N MET A 67 38.27 6.26 -4.30
CA MET A 67 37.36 5.21 -3.82
C MET A 67 37.56 3.87 -4.53
N SER A 68 38.06 3.87 -5.78
CA SER A 68 38.29 2.65 -6.55
C SER A 68 39.64 1.97 -6.21
N ARG A 69 40.66 2.74 -5.81
CA ARG A 69 42.01 2.22 -5.47
C ARG A 69 42.08 1.42 -4.16
N LYS A 70 41.08 1.52 -3.27
CA LYS A 70 41.04 0.73 -2.01
C LYS A 70 40.59 -0.72 -2.18
N ARG A 71 40.24 -1.17 -3.40
CA ARG A 71 39.83 -2.56 -3.70
C ARG A 71 40.81 -3.35 -4.57
N LYS A 72 42.07 -2.92 -4.67
CA LYS A 72 43.13 -3.74 -5.26
C LYS A 72 44.18 -4.05 -4.20
N ARG A 73 43.79 -4.93 -3.28
CA ARG A 73 44.72 -5.68 -2.42
C ARG A 73 45.02 -6.95 -3.20
N ASP A 74 46.29 -7.14 -3.51
CA ASP A 74 46.81 -8.33 -4.17
C ASP A 74 46.31 -9.58 -3.44
N ALA A 75 45.62 -10.45 -4.16
CA ALA A 75 45.12 -11.71 -3.64
C ALA A 75 46.28 -12.71 -3.67
N GLU A 76 47.13 -12.68 -2.64
CA GLU A 76 47.91 -13.86 -2.29
C GLU A 76 46.94 -14.92 -1.78
N THR A 77 46.67 -15.93 -2.60
CA THR A 77 45.99 -17.14 -2.18
C THR A 77 46.93 -17.90 -1.26
N THR A 78 46.57 -18.03 0.02
CA THR A 78 47.36 -18.82 0.96
C THR A 78 47.37 -20.28 0.51
N ALA A 79 48.44 -21.02 0.79
CA ALA A 79 48.57 -22.44 0.38
C ALA A 79 47.33 -23.28 0.76
N ASP A 80 46.74 -23.03 1.94
CA ASP A 80 45.51 -23.68 2.39
C ASP A 80 44.27 -23.42 1.50
N GLN A 81 44.25 -22.30 0.76
CA GLN A 81 43.19 -21.99 -0.20
C GLN A 81 43.44 -22.69 -1.54
N GLU A 82 44.69 -22.87 -1.94
CA GLU A 82 45.06 -23.62 -3.14
C GLU A 82 44.74 -25.11 -2.97
N ASP A 83 45.07 -25.72 -1.84
CA ASP A 83 44.74 -27.12 -1.54
C ASP A 83 43.22 -27.38 -1.59
N LYS A 84 42.42 -26.42 -1.09
CA LYS A 84 40.95 -26.49 -1.15
C LYS A 84 40.43 -26.37 -2.57
N LEU A 85 41.08 -25.57 -3.41
CA LEU A 85 40.73 -25.41 -4.83
C LEU A 85 41.14 -26.65 -5.63
N GLU A 86 42.25 -27.30 -5.30
CA GLU A 86 42.68 -28.56 -5.90
C GLU A 86 41.73 -29.71 -5.55
N ALA A 87 41.37 -29.88 -4.28
CA ALA A 87 40.37 -30.86 -3.87
C ALA A 87 39.01 -30.66 -4.58
N LEU A 88 38.61 -29.41 -4.82
CA LEU A 88 37.40 -29.08 -5.56
C LEU A 88 37.51 -29.45 -7.04
N ARG A 89 38.68 -29.20 -7.66
CA ARG A 89 38.96 -29.55 -9.07
C ARG A 89 38.96 -31.07 -9.27
N GLU A 90 39.53 -31.84 -8.35
CA GLU A 90 39.51 -33.30 -8.39
C GLU A 90 38.09 -33.86 -8.25
N ARG A 91 37.31 -33.32 -7.31
CA ARG A 91 35.90 -33.71 -7.13
C ARG A 91 35.07 -33.45 -8.40
N LEU A 92 35.32 -32.34 -9.08
CA LEU A 92 34.64 -32.02 -10.35
C LEU A 92 35.05 -32.96 -11.49
N ARG A 93 36.32 -33.38 -11.55
CA ARG A 93 36.78 -34.41 -12.51
C ARG A 93 36.10 -35.76 -12.26
N HIS A 94 35.97 -36.15 -10.99
CA HIS A 94 35.30 -37.41 -10.62
C HIS A 94 33.81 -37.42 -11.00
N ILE A 95 33.10 -36.30 -10.75
CA ILE A 95 31.69 -36.15 -11.16
C ILE A 95 31.55 -36.19 -12.69
N ARG A 96 32.48 -35.58 -13.41
CA ARG A 96 32.48 -35.60 -14.88
C ARG A 96 32.71 -37.01 -15.43
N ALA A 97 33.67 -37.76 -14.87
CA ALA A 97 33.92 -39.15 -15.25
C ALA A 97 32.72 -40.07 -14.95
N GLN A 98 32.06 -39.91 -13.80
CA GLN A 98 30.82 -40.64 -13.48
C GLN A 98 29.67 -40.30 -14.44
N ARG A 99 29.60 -39.05 -14.91
CA ARG A 99 28.57 -38.59 -15.84
C ARG A 99 28.84 -39.03 -17.29
N GLU A 100 30.10 -39.15 -17.69
CA GLU A 100 30.47 -39.69 -19.00
C GLU A 100 30.23 -41.21 -19.06
N GLY A 101 30.41 -41.94 -17.95
CA GLY A 101 30.06 -43.36 -17.85
C GLY A 101 28.56 -43.68 -17.88
N SER A 102 27.67 -42.75 -17.46
CA SER A 102 26.21 -42.94 -17.51
C SER A 102 25.55 -42.43 -18.80
N ALA A 103 26.31 -41.86 -19.73
CA ALA A 103 25.81 -41.29 -20.99
C ALA A 103 25.78 -42.27 -22.17
N GLN A 104 26.17 -43.54 -21.99
CA GLN A 104 26.24 -44.57 -23.06
C GLN A 104 25.11 -45.62 -23.06
N SER A 105 24.13 -45.55 -22.16
CA SER A 105 22.96 -46.44 -22.16
C SER A 105 21.66 -45.65 -22.11
N THR A 106 21.14 -45.26 -23.28
CA THR A 106 19.71 -45.03 -23.62
C THR A 106 19.58 -44.11 -24.85
N LYS A 107 19.80 -44.68 -26.03
CA LYS A 107 19.26 -44.16 -27.29
C LYS A 107 18.68 -45.32 -28.08
N ALA A 108 17.40 -45.63 -27.81
CA ALA A 108 16.52 -46.36 -28.70
C ALA A 108 15.07 -46.05 -28.29
N ASP A 109 14.23 -45.74 -29.29
CA ASP A 109 12.78 -45.59 -29.26
C ASP A 109 12.17 -44.37 -28.54
N ARG A 110 11.73 -43.39 -29.34
CA ARG A 110 10.29 -43.17 -29.65
C ARG A 110 10.07 -41.93 -30.51
N ASP A 111 9.67 -42.21 -31.74
CA ASP A 111 8.91 -41.34 -32.64
C ASP A 111 7.43 -41.28 -32.21
N ALA A 112 6.72 -40.26 -32.72
CA ALA A 112 5.28 -40.02 -32.72
C ALA A 112 4.58 -39.43 -31.46
N GLY A 113 3.84 -38.33 -31.69
CA GLY A 113 2.60 -38.03 -30.95
C GLY A 113 2.44 -36.60 -30.39
N LYS A 114 1.95 -35.67 -31.22
CA LYS A 114 1.17 -34.49 -30.75
C LYS A 114 -0.13 -34.97 -30.07
N PRO A 115 -0.68 -34.25 -29.06
CA PRO A 115 -1.76 -33.31 -29.36
C PRO A 115 -1.82 -32.02 -28.50
N LEU A 116 -2.54 -31.04 -29.07
CA LEU A 116 -3.07 -29.82 -28.43
C LEU A 116 -4.15 -30.15 -27.39
N ALA A 117 -4.23 -29.36 -26.31
CA ALA A 117 -5.45 -28.65 -25.87
C ALA A 117 -5.19 -27.89 -24.55
N GLN A 118 -5.22 -26.55 -24.62
CA GLN A 118 -5.27 -25.65 -23.48
C GLN A 118 -6.68 -25.06 -23.46
N VAL A 119 -7.47 -25.43 -22.45
CA VAL A 119 -8.82 -24.90 -22.22
C VAL A 119 -8.68 -23.64 -21.36
N GLN A 120 -8.95 -22.49 -21.96
CA GLN A 120 -9.22 -21.24 -21.24
C GLN A 120 -10.75 -21.10 -21.16
N GLN A 121 -11.26 -20.98 -19.94
CA GLN A 121 -12.66 -20.62 -19.68
C GLN A 121 -12.80 -19.11 -19.88
N ALA A 122 -13.65 -18.74 -20.84
CA ALA A 122 -14.29 -17.44 -20.91
C ALA A 122 -15.52 -17.46 -19.99
N ASP A 123 -15.70 -16.41 -19.20
CA ASP A 123 -16.95 -16.08 -18.52
C ASP A 123 -17.32 -14.66 -18.97
N ASP A 124 -18.36 -14.60 -19.78
CA ASP A 124 -18.99 -13.41 -20.33
C ASP A 124 -19.93 -12.83 -19.26
N GLY A 125 -19.64 -11.60 -18.83
CA GLY A 125 -20.47 -10.80 -17.94
C GLY A 125 -20.80 -9.46 -18.58
N ASP A 126 -21.92 -9.47 -19.28
CA ASP A 126 -22.70 -8.37 -19.84
C ASP A 126 -22.81 -7.15 -18.89
N SER A 127 -22.41 -5.96 -19.35
CA SER A 127 -22.78 -4.69 -18.73
C SER A 127 -22.93 -3.62 -19.80
N GLU A 128 -24.11 -3.03 -19.80
CA GLU A 128 -24.68 -2.12 -20.79
C GLU A 128 -23.92 -0.79 -20.91
N ASP A 129 -23.97 -0.30 -22.14
CA ASP A 129 -23.82 1.05 -22.67
C ASP A 129 -24.05 2.21 -21.66
N ASP A 130 -23.02 3.02 -21.45
CA ASP A 130 -23.19 4.44 -21.13
C ASP A 130 -22.04 5.22 -21.80
N SER A 131 -22.40 5.88 -22.89
CA SER A 131 -21.57 6.79 -23.66
C SER A 131 -21.30 8.08 -22.88
N ASP A 132 -20.04 8.34 -22.54
CA ASP A 132 -19.54 9.69 -22.25
C ASP A 132 -18.28 9.97 -23.08
N ASP A 133 -18.46 10.91 -24.01
CA ASP A 133 -17.45 11.49 -24.89
C ASP A 133 -16.61 12.46 -24.06
N SER A 134 -15.50 11.97 -23.52
CA SER A 134 -14.49 12.81 -22.91
C SER A 134 -13.12 12.49 -23.50
N ASP A 135 -12.59 13.49 -24.21
CA ASP A 135 -11.25 13.61 -24.83
C ASP A 135 -10.12 13.38 -23.80
N ALA A 136 -9.97 12.13 -23.35
CA ALA A 136 -8.85 11.66 -22.57
C ALA A 136 -7.86 11.04 -23.55
N ALA A 137 -6.79 11.79 -23.87
CA ALA A 137 -5.65 11.30 -24.62
C ALA A 137 -5.20 9.95 -24.06
N SER A 138 -5.57 8.88 -24.76
CA SER A 138 -5.22 7.50 -24.45
C SER A 138 -3.70 7.40 -24.38
N SER A 139 -3.21 7.20 -23.17
CA SER A 139 -1.82 6.86 -22.91
C SER A 139 -1.59 5.43 -23.39
N GLU A 140 -1.35 5.27 -24.69
CA GLU A 140 -0.89 4.02 -25.32
C GLU A 140 0.56 3.66 -24.94
N GLU A 141 0.93 3.74 -23.67
CA GLU A 141 2.13 3.09 -23.15
C GLU A 141 1.71 1.81 -22.41
N GLY A 142 1.23 0.81 -23.15
CA GLY A 142 1.01 -0.52 -22.56
C GLY A 142 0.26 -1.53 -23.41
N ALA A 143 -0.59 -1.09 -24.35
CA ALA A 143 -1.26 -2.01 -25.26
C ALA A 143 -0.32 -2.42 -26.40
N GLU A 144 -0.13 -3.73 -26.60
CA GLU A 144 0.58 -4.26 -27.76
C GLU A 144 -0.18 -3.84 -29.03
N LYS A 145 0.39 -2.93 -29.82
CA LYS A 145 -0.23 -2.45 -31.05
C LYS A 145 -0.29 -3.61 -32.04
N SER A 146 -1.48 -4.14 -32.24
CA SER A 146 -1.70 -5.21 -33.21
C SER A 146 -1.43 -4.69 -34.64
N ARG A 147 -0.97 -5.58 -35.52
CA ARG A 147 -0.74 -5.26 -36.94
C ARG A 147 -2.02 -4.74 -37.58
N THR A 148 -1.91 -3.68 -38.37
CA THR A 148 -3.06 -3.05 -39.06
C THR A 148 -3.70 -3.95 -40.12
N SER A 149 -2.95 -4.92 -40.66
CA SER A 149 -3.49 -5.97 -41.54
C SER A 149 -2.63 -7.23 -41.48
N LYS A 150 -3.13 -8.35 -42.03
CA LYS A 150 -2.45 -9.65 -41.97
C LYS A 150 -1.09 -9.66 -42.67
N HIS A 151 -0.90 -8.77 -43.64
CA HIS A 151 0.32 -8.60 -44.43
C HIS A 151 1.15 -7.38 -44.04
N ALA A 152 0.70 -6.58 -43.06
CA ALA A 152 1.45 -5.43 -42.58
C ALA A 152 2.44 -5.83 -41.46
N PRO A 153 3.64 -5.21 -41.41
CA PRO A 153 4.54 -5.37 -40.29
C PRO A 153 3.94 -4.75 -39.01
N MET A 154 4.34 -5.29 -37.86
CA MET A 154 3.93 -4.76 -36.55
C MET A 154 4.81 -3.56 -36.18
N SER A 155 4.20 -2.45 -35.75
CA SER A 155 4.94 -1.28 -35.28
C SER A 155 5.47 -1.52 -33.87
N GLN A 156 6.74 -1.16 -33.62
CA GLN A 156 7.39 -1.24 -32.31
C GLN A 156 7.97 0.14 -31.99
N SER A 157 7.96 0.52 -30.70
CA SER A 157 8.52 1.81 -30.26
C SER A 157 10.03 1.85 -30.47
N SER A 158 10.56 2.98 -30.97
CA SER A 158 12.00 3.20 -31.11
C SER A 158 12.74 3.24 -29.77
N LYS A 159 12.03 3.43 -28.66
CA LYS A 159 12.60 3.33 -27.30
C LYS A 159 13.02 1.89 -26.96
N HIS A 160 12.47 0.89 -27.64
CA HIS A 160 12.80 -0.52 -27.40
C HIS A 160 14.06 -0.91 -28.19
N GLN A 161 15.17 -1.12 -27.49
CA GLN A 161 16.43 -1.53 -28.12
C GLN A 161 16.36 -2.99 -28.60
N VAL A 162 16.55 -3.21 -29.89
CA VAL A 162 16.59 -4.54 -30.48
C VAL A 162 17.92 -5.23 -30.11
N THR A 163 17.84 -6.46 -29.60
CA THR A 163 19.05 -7.22 -29.25
C THR A 163 19.79 -7.67 -30.52
N ARG A 164 21.13 -7.51 -30.55
CA ARG A 164 21.96 -7.93 -31.70
C ARG A 164 22.21 -9.45 -31.76
N LYS A 165 21.90 -10.18 -30.69
CA LYS A 165 22.14 -11.62 -30.57
C LYS A 165 20.84 -12.36 -30.82
N ARG A 166 20.85 -13.37 -31.70
CA ARG A 166 19.70 -14.25 -31.91
C ARG A 166 19.49 -15.14 -30.69
N THR A 167 18.31 -15.09 -30.08
CA THR A 167 17.90 -16.07 -29.06
C THR A 167 17.58 -17.39 -29.78
N VAL A 168 18.51 -18.35 -29.69
CA VAL A 168 18.37 -19.67 -30.32
C VAL A 168 17.75 -20.69 -29.37
N VAL A 169 17.91 -20.47 -28.06
CA VAL A 169 17.35 -21.32 -27.01
C VAL A 169 16.76 -20.43 -25.93
N ASP A 170 15.47 -20.60 -25.65
CA ASP A 170 14.81 -19.93 -24.54
C ASP A 170 15.22 -20.61 -23.24
N VAL A 171 16.21 -20.02 -22.56
CA VAL A 171 16.65 -20.49 -21.25
C VAL A 171 15.77 -19.85 -20.18
N PRO A 172 15.00 -20.63 -19.39
CA PRO A 172 14.22 -20.08 -18.29
C PRO A 172 15.17 -19.38 -17.32
N LYS A 173 14.90 -18.09 -17.05
CA LYS A 173 15.69 -17.30 -16.11
C LYS A 173 15.58 -17.94 -14.71
N ARG A 174 16.72 -18.34 -14.13
CA ARG A 174 16.77 -18.82 -12.74
C ARG A 174 16.57 -17.64 -11.79
N ILE A 175 15.39 -17.53 -11.21
CA ILE A 175 15.10 -16.57 -10.14
C ILE A 175 15.56 -17.21 -8.83
N VAL A 176 16.66 -16.73 -8.26
CA VAL A 176 17.07 -17.13 -6.89
C VAL A 176 16.07 -16.49 -5.93
N ARG A 177 15.22 -17.29 -5.31
CA ARG A 177 14.26 -16.82 -4.30
C ARG A 177 14.86 -16.98 -2.91
N ASP A 178 14.86 -15.90 -2.13
CA ASP A 178 15.19 -15.96 -0.71
C ASP A 178 14.02 -16.65 0.00
N PRO A 179 14.23 -17.78 0.69
CA PRO A 179 13.17 -18.52 1.37
C PRO A 179 12.40 -17.65 2.37
N ARG A 180 13.06 -16.67 3.01
CA ARG A 180 12.40 -15.73 3.94
C ARG A 180 11.37 -14.84 3.25
N PHE A 181 11.62 -14.52 1.99
CA PHE A 181 10.78 -13.63 1.17
C PHE A 181 10.07 -14.40 0.05
N ASP A 182 10.13 -15.74 0.06
CA ASP A 182 9.48 -16.55 -0.95
C ASP A 182 7.97 -16.56 -0.70
N ALA A 183 7.22 -16.08 -1.69
CA ALA A 183 5.77 -15.97 -1.63
C ALA A 183 5.11 -17.32 -1.30
N MET A 184 5.73 -18.45 -1.67
CA MET A 184 5.22 -19.79 -1.33
C MET A 184 5.37 -20.14 0.15
N GLN A 185 6.50 -19.78 0.79
CA GLN A 185 6.67 -20.00 2.25
C GLN A 185 5.79 -19.06 3.06
N GLN A 186 5.58 -17.83 2.57
CA GLN A 186 4.65 -16.87 3.17
C GLN A 186 3.18 -17.34 3.14
N ARG A 187 2.80 -18.34 2.32
CA ARG A 187 1.44 -18.91 2.33
C ARG A 187 1.17 -19.82 3.54
N HIS A 188 2.22 -20.36 4.17
CA HIS A 188 2.12 -21.24 5.35
C HIS A 188 2.18 -20.48 6.67
N GLY A 189 2.64 -19.23 6.66
CA GLY A 189 2.32 -18.28 7.73
C GLY A 189 0.85 -17.95 7.64
N HIS A 190 0.00 -18.62 8.43
CA HIS A 190 -1.45 -18.41 8.41
C HIS A 190 -1.76 -16.90 8.40
N PRO A 191 -2.31 -16.34 7.29
CA PRO A 191 -2.40 -14.89 7.06
C PRO A 191 -3.40 -14.18 8.01
N GLY A 192 -3.94 -14.88 9.01
CA GLY A 192 -5.00 -14.41 9.89
C GLY A 192 -4.74 -14.60 11.38
N ASN A 193 -3.57 -15.10 11.78
CA ASN A 193 -3.29 -15.43 13.19
C ASN A 193 -2.01 -14.80 13.75
N SER A 194 -1.26 -13.98 13.02
CA SER A 194 -0.14 -13.21 13.59
C SER A 194 -0.63 -12.31 14.74
N ASP A 195 -1.77 -11.65 14.57
CA ASP A 195 -2.39 -10.85 15.64
C ASP A 195 -2.72 -11.68 16.90
N LYS A 196 -3.02 -12.97 16.74
CA LYS A 196 -3.28 -13.87 17.87
C LYS A 196 -1.97 -14.40 18.46
N ALA A 197 -1.02 -14.81 17.63
CA ALA A 197 0.29 -15.30 18.04
C ALA A 197 1.08 -14.21 18.80
N TYR A 198 0.91 -12.96 18.40
CA TYR A 198 1.54 -11.80 19.00
C TYR A 198 0.57 -10.93 19.81
N ALA A 199 -0.50 -11.53 20.36
CA ALA A 199 -1.49 -10.80 21.17
C ALA A 199 -0.84 -10.10 22.39
N PHE A 200 0.19 -10.70 22.97
CA PHE A 200 0.95 -10.17 24.11
C PHE A 200 1.59 -8.80 23.83
N LEU A 201 1.87 -8.46 22.55
CA LEU A 201 2.39 -7.14 22.19
C LEU A 201 1.43 -6.02 22.58
N GLN A 202 0.12 -6.29 22.61
CA GLN A 202 -0.87 -5.31 23.07
C GLN A 202 -0.70 -5.02 24.57
N ASP A 203 -0.36 -6.02 25.37
CA ASP A 203 -0.19 -5.86 26.80
C ASP A 203 1.12 -5.12 27.12
N TYR A 204 2.19 -5.41 26.37
CA TYR A 204 3.42 -4.60 26.43
C TYR A 204 3.19 -3.15 26.00
N GLN A 205 2.45 -2.89 24.93
CA GLN A 205 2.11 -1.53 24.51
C GLN A 205 1.31 -0.77 25.59
N LYS A 206 0.38 -1.44 26.28
CA LYS A 206 -0.36 -0.83 27.40
C LYS A 206 0.56 -0.52 28.58
N ALA A 207 1.47 -1.42 28.92
CA ALA A 207 2.46 -1.21 29.99
C ALA A 207 3.39 -0.05 29.66
N GLU A 208 3.89 0.03 28.43
CA GLU A 208 4.73 1.12 27.93
C GLU A 208 4.01 2.47 27.99
N ILE A 209 2.72 2.53 27.62
CA ILE A 209 1.91 3.75 27.77
C ILE A 209 1.79 4.17 29.25
N GLN A 210 1.63 3.22 30.17
CA GLN A 210 1.58 3.52 31.60
C GLN A 210 2.92 4.05 32.12
N GLU A 211 4.02 3.45 31.67
CA GLU A 211 5.38 3.89 31.99
C GLU A 211 5.65 5.31 31.47
N LEU A 212 5.34 5.60 30.20
CA LEU A 212 5.49 6.92 29.60
C LEU A 212 4.63 7.99 30.29
N LYS A 213 3.39 7.62 30.71
CA LYS A 213 2.56 8.50 31.55
C LYS A 213 3.18 8.74 32.93
N GLY A 214 3.84 7.73 33.50
CA GLY A 214 4.61 7.86 34.74
C GLY A 214 5.80 8.80 34.57
N ALA A 215 6.57 8.63 33.48
CA ALA A 215 7.70 9.50 33.13
C ALA A 215 7.25 10.95 32.94
N MET A 216 6.17 11.18 32.19
CA MET A 216 5.59 12.51 31.93
C MET A 216 5.18 13.25 33.22
N LYS A 217 4.79 12.52 34.27
CA LYS A 217 4.46 13.11 35.58
C LYS A 217 5.70 13.46 36.40
N LYS A 218 6.83 12.79 36.16
CA LYS A 218 8.10 12.99 36.88
C LYS A 218 8.97 14.07 36.23
N THR A 219 8.89 14.21 34.91
CA THR A 219 9.65 15.20 34.14
C THR A 219 9.23 16.61 34.50
N LYS A 220 10.22 17.49 34.73
CA LYS A 220 10.03 18.90 35.03
C LYS A 220 10.23 19.80 33.80
N SER A 221 11.09 19.37 32.87
CA SER A 221 11.32 20.04 31.59
C SER A 221 10.04 20.01 30.74
N GLU A 222 9.69 21.15 30.16
CA GLU A 222 8.47 21.33 29.36
C GLU A 222 8.63 20.61 28.01
N ASP A 223 9.76 20.78 27.33
CA ASP A 223 10.07 20.14 26.05
C ASP A 223 10.00 18.60 26.14
N ASP A 224 10.65 18.03 27.17
CA ASP A 224 10.63 16.58 27.40
C ASP A 224 9.22 16.07 27.67
N ARG A 225 8.42 16.86 28.39
CA ARG A 225 7.04 16.52 28.72
C ARG A 225 6.17 16.55 27.47
N GLU A 226 6.40 17.47 26.54
CA GLU A 226 5.71 17.52 25.25
C GLU A 226 6.07 16.34 24.35
N ILE A 227 7.35 15.98 24.28
CA ILE A 227 7.82 14.79 23.56
C ILE A 227 7.15 13.54 24.11
N LEU A 228 7.11 13.38 25.43
CA LEU A 228 6.44 12.26 26.09
C LEU A 228 4.92 12.26 25.83
N LYS A 229 4.27 13.43 25.89
CA LYS A 229 2.84 13.58 25.57
C LYS A 229 2.55 13.16 24.13
N ARG A 230 3.38 13.56 23.16
CA ARG A 230 3.25 13.17 21.75
C ARG A 230 3.40 11.67 21.57
N LYS A 231 4.39 11.05 22.21
CA LYS A 231 4.60 9.59 22.20
C LYS A 231 3.41 8.84 22.78
N VAL A 232 2.92 9.25 23.95
CA VAL A 232 1.73 8.65 24.60
C VAL A 232 0.51 8.75 23.67
N THR A 233 0.27 9.93 23.09
CA THR A 233 -0.87 10.16 22.20
C THR A 233 -0.78 9.29 20.95
N SER A 234 0.40 9.20 20.34
CA SER A 234 0.64 8.32 19.17
C SER A 234 0.36 6.86 19.49
N MET A 235 0.89 6.35 20.61
CA MET A 235 0.70 4.96 21.03
C MET A 235 -0.76 4.65 21.39
N GLU A 236 -1.44 5.55 22.09
CA GLU A 236 -2.87 5.42 22.37
C GLU A 236 -3.72 5.42 21.09
N ASN A 237 -3.40 6.28 20.13
CA ASN A 237 -4.13 6.35 18.87
C ASN A 237 -3.94 5.07 18.04
N LYS A 238 -2.73 4.50 18.02
CA LYS A 238 -2.47 3.19 17.41
C LYS A 238 -3.30 2.07 18.05
N LEU A 239 -3.37 2.01 19.39
CA LEU A 239 -4.21 1.04 20.09
C LEU A 239 -5.70 1.23 19.79
N LYS A 240 -6.19 2.48 19.75
CA LYS A 240 -7.58 2.80 19.41
C LYS A 240 -7.93 2.39 17.98
N ALA A 241 -7.04 2.68 17.02
CA ALA A 241 -7.19 2.29 15.63
C ALA A 241 -7.24 0.76 15.47
N LYS A 242 -6.32 0.03 16.12
CA LYS A 242 -6.33 -1.43 16.13
C LYS A 242 -7.62 -1.98 16.73
N GLY A 243 -8.10 -1.41 17.84
CA GLY A 243 -9.37 -1.78 18.43
C GLY A 243 -10.59 -1.52 17.54
N ALA A 244 -10.56 -0.47 16.69
CA ALA A 244 -11.60 -0.23 15.69
C ALA A 244 -11.60 -1.31 14.59
N GLN A 245 -10.43 -1.63 14.05
CA GLN A 245 -10.27 -2.69 13.05
C GLN A 245 -10.70 -4.06 13.60
N GLN A 246 -10.40 -4.36 14.87
CA GLN A 246 -10.83 -5.60 15.51
C GLN A 246 -12.35 -5.71 15.62
N ARG A 247 -13.05 -4.63 16.00
CA ARG A 247 -14.52 -4.60 16.04
C ARG A 247 -15.15 -4.88 14.67
N GLU A 248 -14.63 -4.26 13.61
CA GLU A 248 -15.09 -4.52 12.25
C GLU A 248 -14.86 -5.98 11.83
N GLN A 249 -13.67 -6.52 12.12
CA GLN A 249 -13.36 -7.93 11.85
C GLN A 249 -14.25 -8.88 12.64
N GLU A 250 -14.58 -8.56 13.89
CA GLU A 250 -15.49 -9.34 14.72
C GLU A 250 -16.90 -9.38 14.15
N ILE A 251 -17.43 -8.24 13.67
CA ILE A 251 -18.73 -8.18 12.99
C ILE A 251 -18.72 -9.06 11.74
N ILE A 252 -17.66 -8.96 10.92
CA ILE A 252 -17.51 -9.81 9.74
C ILE A 252 -17.44 -11.30 10.13
N ARG A 253 -16.71 -11.64 11.20
CA ARG A 253 -16.59 -13.03 11.70
C ARG A 253 -17.92 -13.56 12.23
N LYS A 254 -18.67 -12.76 13.00
CA LYS A 254 -20.02 -13.11 13.49
C LYS A 254 -20.96 -13.34 12.32
N HIS A 255 -21.01 -12.42 11.36
CA HIS A 255 -21.83 -12.55 10.16
C HIS A 255 -21.49 -13.79 9.34
N ARG A 256 -20.20 -14.02 9.05
CA ARG A 256 -19.79 -15.24 8.31
C ARG A 256 -20.17 -16.53 9.03
N ARG A 257 -20.21 -16.53 10.36
CA ARG A 257 -20.66 -17.69 11.15
C ARG A 257 -22.15 -17.91 10.99
N GLU A 258 -22.95 -16.85 11.08
CA GLU A 258 -24.41 -16.90 10.89
C GLU A 258 -24.78 -17.34 9.47
N GLU A 259 -24.13 -16.75 8.46
CA GLU A 259 -24.35 -17.10 7.06
C GLU A 259 -23.93 -18.53 6.75
N ARG A 260 -22.85 -19.03 7.36
CA ARG A 260 -22.48 -20.45 7.23
C ARG A 260 -23.61 -21.37 7.67
N ASN A 261 -24.30 -21.04 8.76
CA ASN A 261 -25.43 -21.83 9.25
C ASN A 261 -26.62 -21.74 8.28
N LYS A 262 -26.93 -20.55 7.76
CA LYS A 262 -28.00 -20.35 6.75
C LYS A 262 -27.72 -21.09 5.44
N VAL A 263 -26.47 -21.13 5.01
CA VAL A 263 -26.03 -21.86 3.82
C VAL A 263 -26.12 -23.37 4.04
N GLN A 264 -25.81 -23.85 5.25
CA GLN A 264 -26.05 -25.26 5.61
C GLN A 264 -27.54 -25.62 5.55
N GLU A 265 -28.44 -24.69 5.86
CA GLU A 265 -29.90 -24.83 5.65
C GLU A 265 -30.33 -24.74 4.17
N GLY A 266 -29.40 -24.45 3.24
CA GLY A 266 -29.67 -24.34 1.81
C GLY A 266 -29.98 -22.93 1.30
N LYS A 267 -29.87 -21.89 2.13
CA LYS A 267 -30.03 -20.48 1.68
C LYS A 267 -28.80 -20.01 0.91
N THR A 268 -28.98 -18.99 0.08
CA THR A 268 -27.89 -18.37 -0.66
C THR A 268 -26.94 -17.62 0.28
N PRO A 269 -25.62 -17.72 0.09
CA PRO A 269 -24.65 -17.02 0.94
C PRO A 269 -24.75 -15.51 0.73
N TYR A 270 -24.96 -14.76 1.83
CA TYR A 270 -24.94 -13.31 1.80
C TYR A 270 -23.65 -12.76 2.41
N TYR A 271 -23.15 -11.64 1.89
CA TYR A 271 -21.97 -10.95 2.42
C TYR A 271 -22.31 -9.49 2.70
N LEU A 272 -21.92 -8.99 3.88
CA LEU A 272 -22.15 -7.59 4.24
C LEU A 272 -21.35 -6.66 3.33
N LYS A 273 -22.02 -5.59 2.90
CA LYS A 273 -21.34 -4.45 2.28
C LYS A 273 -20.44 -3.75 3.31
N LYS A 274 -19.40 -3.07 2.83
CA LYS A 274 -18.48 -2.32 3.70
C LYS A 274 -19.21 -1.24 4.53
N LYS A 275 -20.20 -0.56 3.95
CA LYS A 275 -21.02 0.45 4.65
C LYS A 275 -21.76 -0.17 5.85
N ASP A 276 -22.46 -1.29 5.64
CA ASP A 276 -23.18 -2.01 6.71
C ASP A 276 -22.25 -2.50 7.84
N VAL A 277 -21.01 -2.93 7.51
CA VAL A 277 -20.02 -3.31 8.52
C VAL A 277 -19.64 -2.11 9.39
N LYS A 278 -19.39 -0.94 8.78
CA LYS A 278 -19.06 0.29 9.49
C LYS A 278 -20.22 0.76 10.37
N GLU A 279 -21.45 0.72 9.88
CA GLU A 279 -22.65 1.07 10.66
C GLU A 279 -22.81 0.18 11.89
N ARG A 280 -22.68 -1.14 11.72
CA ARG A 280 -22.73 -2.10 12.83
C ARG A 280 -21.61 -1.84 13.84
N ALA A 281 -20.40 -1.54 13.37
CA ALA A 281 -19.26 -1.22 14.23
C ALA A 281 -19.48 0.07 15.04
N ILE A 282 -20.10 1.08 14.44
CA ILE A 282 -20.49 2.32 15.12
C ILE A 282 -21.54 2.02 16.19
N VAL A 283 -22.59 1.26 15.85
CA VAL A 283 -23.64 0.88 16.80
C VAL A 283 -23.07 0.10 17.99
N GLU A 284 -22.20 -0.90 17.77
CA GLU A 284 -21.52 -1.63 18.85
C GLU A 284 -20.64 -0.68 19.69
N LYS A 285 -19.85 0.19 19.06
CA LYS A 285 -19.03 1.19 19.77
C LYS A 285 -19.87 2.11 20.66
N PHE A 286 -21.03 2.59 20.19
CA PHE A 286 -21.92 3.41 21.00
C PHE A 286 -22.55 2.61 22.14
N LYS A 287 -22.93 1.35 21.92
CA LYS A 287 -23.46 0.49 23.00
C LYS A 287 -22.47 0.33 24.15
N ASP A 288 -21.19 0.13 23.83
CA ASP A 288 -20.11 -0.07 24.83
C ASP A 288 -19.69 1.21 25.56
N MET A 289 -19.97 2.39 24.99
CA MET A 289 -19.64 3.68 25.62
C MET A 289 -20.59 4.02 26.78
N LYS A 290 -20.05 4.72 27.80
CA LYS A 290 -20.83 5.25 28.93
C LYS A 290 -21.83 6.31 28.46
N SER A 291 -23.00 6.40 29.11
CA SER A 291 -24.06 7.36 28.75
C SER A 291 -23.57 8.80 28.64
N LYS A 292 -22.86 9.29 29.67
CA LYS A 292 -22.29 10.65 29.69
C LYS A 292 -21.30 10.90 28.56
N ASP A 293 -20.51 9.90 28.18
CA ASP A 293 -19.51 10.04 27.12
C ASP A 293 -20.17 9.99 25.74
N ARG A 294 -21.23 9.19 25.57
CA ARG A 294 -22.09 9.22 24.38
C ARG A 294 -22.74 10.59 24.17
N GLU A 295 -23.38 11.12 25.21
CA GLU A 295 -24.04 12.43 25.16
C GLU A 295 -23.06 13.55 24.79
N LYS A 296 -21.87 13.57 25.41
CA LYS A 296 -20.80 14.51 25.06
C LYS A 296 -20.35 14.39 23.61
N LEU A 297 -20.27 13.16 23.08
CA LEU A 297 -19.88 12.93 21.69
C LEU A 297 -20.96 13.42 20.72
N ILE A 298 -22.23 13.15 21.01
CA ILE A 298 -23.38 13.64 20.24
C ILE A 298 -23.45 15.17 20.29
N GLU A 299 -23.25 15.78 21.46
CA GLU A 299 -23.23 17.24 21.60
C GLU A 299 -22.09 17.86 20.78
N LYS A 300 -20.88 17.29 20.83
CA LYS A 300 -19.75 17.72 20.00
C LYS A 300 -20.07 17.58 18.51
N ARG A 301 -20.73 16.48 18.10
CA ARG A 301 -21.13 16.27 16.71
C ARG A 301 -22.17 17.29 16.28
N ARG A 302 -23.21 17.53 17.09
CA ARG A 302 -24.25 18.54 16.84
C ARG A 302 -23.68 19.95 16.75
N LYS A 303 -22.70 20.30 17.59
CA LYS A 303 -21.98 21.59 17.49
C LYS A 303 -21.20 21.72 16.19
N LYS A 304 -20.47 20.67 15.78
CA LYS A 304 -19.73 20.65 14.52
C LYS A 304 -20.66 20.73 13.31
N GLU A 305 -21.74 19.97 13.29
CA GLU A 305 -22.75 20.01 12.23
C GLU A 305 -23.42 21.37 12.16
N GLY A 306 -23.83 21.94 13.30
CA GLY A 306 -24.38 23.30 13.33
C GLY A 306 -23.38 24.38 12.86
N GLN A 307 -22.08 24.21 13.13
CA GLN A 307 -21.04 25.09 12.57
C GLN A 307 -20.86 24.88 11.05
N LYS A 308 -20.87 23.63 10.57
CA LYS A 308 -20.83 23.30 9.14
C LYS A 308 -22.06 23.87 8.42
N GLU A 309 -23.25 23.76 8.99
CA GLU A 309 -24.49 24.35 8.48
C GLU A 309 -24.38 25.88 8.40
N LYS A 310 -23.92 26.54 9.47
CA LYS A 310 -23.66 28.00 9.47
C LYS A 310 -22.65 28.39 8.39
N LYS A 311 -21.61 27.59 8.17
CA LYS A 311 -20.62 27.79 7.09
C LYS A 311 -21.22 27.49 5.70
N ARG A 312 -22.20 26.61 5.57
CA ARG A 312 -22.89 26.31 4.30
C ARG A 312 -23.93 27.38 3.94
N MET A 313 -24.46 28.13 4.91
CA MET A 313 -25.38 29.24 4.67
C MET A 313 -24.70 30.39 3.91
N PRO A 314 -25.40 31.11 3.00
CA PRO A 314 -24.87 32.31 2.36
C PRO A 314 -24.47 33.39 3.39
N GLN A 315 -23.37 34.12 3.13
CA GLN A 315 -22.79 35.09 4.09
C GLN A 315 -23.81 36.11 4.61
N ALA A 316 -24.71 36.62 3.76
CA ALA A 316 -25.76 37.56 4.15
C ALA A 316 -26.67 37.04 5.29
N ARG A 317 -26.85 35.72 5.40
CA ARG A 317 -27.64 35.08 6.46
C ARG A 317 -26.80 34.68 7.69
N ARG A 318 -25.47 34.72 7.61
CA ARG A 318 -24.57 34.42 8.74
C ARG A 318 -24.51 35.56 9.77
N ILE A 319 -24.73 36.80 9.33
CA ILE A 319 -24.53 38.03 10.13
C ILE A 319 -25.74 38.33 11.04
N VAL A 320 -26.94 37.83 10.71
CA VAL A 320 -28.21 38.19 11.39
C VAL A 320 -28.36 37.56 12.78
N GLY A 321 -27.48 36.63 13.18
CA GLY A 321 -27.58 35.88 14.44
C GLY A 321 -26.43 36.09 15.43
N ARG A 322 -25.69 37.20 15.32
CA ARG A 322 -24.67 37.58 16.31
C ARG A 322 -25.22 38.61 17.29
#